data_AF-A0AAD5KXH6-F1
#
_entry.id   AF-A0AAD5KXH6-F1
#
_cell.length_a   1.000
_cell.length_b   1.000
_cell.length_c   1.000
_cell.angle_alpha   90.00
_cell.angle_beta   90.00
_cell.angle_gamma   90.00
#
_symmetry.space_group_name_H-M   'P 1'
#
loop_
_entity.id
_entity.type
_entity.pdbx_description
1 polymer ?
#
loop_
_entity_poly.entity_id
_entity_poly.type
_entity_poly.pdbx_seq_one_letter_code
_entity_poly.pdbx_strand_id
1 'polypeptide(L)'
;MENSPTRETDHVVKFNGKNFPLWKFGCWLKLEQHNLVTIVNGTEPLPEQGGEVINLEDIQDWMGRDILARNYLVRTIEHQQQITLINCRTAHEMRVYWAHLQSFAIGG
;
A
#
# COMPACT_ATOMS: atom_id res chain seq x y z
N MET A 1 3.09 17.77 -15.95
CA MET A 1 4.22 16.82 -15.90
C MET A 1 3.75 15.68 -15.02
N GLU A 2 3.43 14.55 -15.62
CA GLU A 2 2.98 13.36 -14.90
C GLU A 2 4.20 12.75 -14.21
N ASN A 3 4.30 12.96 -12.90
CA ASN A 3 5.38 12.38 -12.12
C ASN A 3 5.08 10.88 -12.05
N SER A 4 5.85 10.08 -12.77
CA SER A 4 5.65 8.64 -12.77
C SER A 4 6.00 8.08 -11.39
N PRO A 5 5.21 7.11 -10.86
CA PRO A 5 5.44 6.52 -9.53
C PRO A 5 6.85 5.93 -9.38
N THR A 6 7.54 5.66 -10.48
CA THR A 6 8.94 5.25 -10.54
C THR A 6 9.89 6.25 -9.88
N ARG A 7 9.83 7.53 -10.25
CA ARG A 7 10.77 8.55 -9.75
C ARG A 7 10.45 8.99 -8.33
N GLU A 8 9.19 8.86 -7.91
CA GLU A 8 8.72 9.32 -6.60
C GLU A 8 9.13 8.39 -5.45
N THR A 9 9.54 7.15 -5.74
CA THR A 9 9.98 6.18 -4.73
C THR A 9 11.49 6.04 -4.59
N ASP A 10 12.29 6.67 -5.44
CA ASP A 10 13.74 6.43 -5.52
C ASP A 10 14.52 6.83 -4.25
N HIS A 11 13.96 7.73 -3.45
CA HIS A 11 14.55 8.18 -2.17
C HIS A 11 14.06 7.37 -0.96
N VAL A 12 13.08 6.49 -1.14
CA VAL A 12 12.65 5.58 -0.08
C VAL A 12 13.59 4.38 -0.08
N VAL A 13 14.28 4.16 1.04
CA VAL A 13 15.15 2.99 1.22
C VAL A 13 14.29 1.73 1.08
N LYS A 14 14.67 0.82 0.17
CA LYS A 14 13.91 -0.41 -0.02
C LYS A 14 13.93 -1.30 1.21
N PHE A 15 12.81 -1.93 1.52
CA PHE A 15 12.74 -2.92 2.59
C PHE A 15 13.52 -4.19 2.21
N ASN A 16 14.55 -4.52 2.99
CA ASN A 16 15.42 -5.67 2.77
C ASN A 16 15.22 -6.80 3.81
N GLY A 17 14.14 -6.74 4.60
CA GLY A 17 13.89 -7.68 5.68
C GLY A 17 14.46 -7.26 7.05
N LYS A 18 15.40 -6.31 7.10
CA LYS A 18 16.08 -5.89 8.35
C LYS A 18 15.80 -4.44 8.74
N ASN A 19 15.54 -3.57 7.77
CA ASN A 19 15.37 -2.13 7.96
C ASN A 19 13.90 -1.69 8.10
N PHE A 20 13.04 -2.52 8.71
CA PHE A 20 11.60 -2.30 8.72
C PHE A 20 11.18 -0.91 9.25
N PRO A 21 11.67 -0.41 10.41
CA PRO A 21 11.22 0.89 10.94
C PRO A 21 11.50 2.06 9.99
N LEU A 22 12.69 2.08 9.39
CA LEU A 22 13.12 3.15 8.48
C LEU A 22 12.34 3.11 7.17
N TRP A 23 12.20 1.92 6.58
CA TRP A 23 11.40 1.74 5.37
C TRP A 23 9.94 2.13 5.60
N LYS A 24 9.33 1.65 6.70
CA LYS A 24 7.93 1.94 7.02
C LYS A 24 7.70 3.44 7.11
N PHE A 25 8.57 4.17 7.80
CA PHE A 25 8.47 5.62 7.89
C PHE A 25 8.52 6.30 6.51
N GLY A 26 9.51 5.96 5.67
CA GLY A 26 9.65 6.57 4.34
C GLY A 26 8.49 6.22 3.39
N CYS A 27 8.03 4.97 3.41
CA CYS A 27 6.86 4.53 2.64
C CYS A 27 5.59 5.23 3.12
N TRP A 28 5.42 5.40 4.43
CA TRP A 28 4.25 6.06 5.00
C TRP A 28 4.14 7.53 4.61
N LEU A 29 5.25 8.26 4.61
CA LEU A 29 5.28 9.66 4.15
C LEU A 29 4.81 9.80 2.69
N LYS A 30 5.11 8.80 1.83
CA LYS A 30 4.60 8.80 0.46
C LYS A 30 3.10 8.61 0.41
N LEU A 31 2.58 7.66 1.18
CA LEU A 31 1.13 7.45 1.26
C LEU A 31 0.40 8.69 1.78
N GLU A 32 0.98 9.40 2.76
CA GLU A 32 0.45 10.67 3.27
C GLU A 32 0.48 11.76 2.20
N GLN A 33 1.58 11.92 1.48
CA GLN A 33 1.72 12.90 0.40
C GLN A 33 0.64 12.77 -0.68
N HIS A 34 0.14 11.56 -0.92
CA HIS A 34 -0.89 11.26 -1.93
C HIS A 34 -2.28 11.00 -1.34
N ASN A 35 -2.50 11.26 -0.05
CA ASN A 35 -3.78 11.01 0.64
C ASN A 35 -4.28 9.55 0.56
N LEU A 36 -3.36 8.58 0.59
CA LEU A 36 -3.66 7.16 0.44
C LEU A 36 -3.75 6.40 1.76
N VAL A 37 -3.48 7.06 2.89
CA VAL A 37 -3.43 6.43 4.21
C VAL A 37 -4.78 5.81 4.60
N THR A 38 -5.90 6.45 4.27
CA THR A 38 -7.25 5.93 4.57
C THR A 38 -7.55 4.63 3.84
N ILE A 39 -7.11 4.50 2.59
CA ILE A 39 -7.19 3.29 1.78
C ILE A 39 -6.34 2.17 2.39
N VAL A 40 -5.06 2.45 2.67
CA VAL A 40 -4.12 1.46 3.23
C VAL A 40 -4.56 1.00 4.62
N ASN A 41 -5.14 1.90 5.43
CA ASN A 41 -5.68 1.54 6.74
C ASN A 41 -7.02 0.80 6.67
N GLY A 42 -7.69 0.77 5.52
CA GLY A 42 -9.03 0.22 5.37
C GLY A 42 -10.11 1.07 6.06
N THR A 43 -9.78 2.30 6.45
CA THR A 43 -10.75 3.26 7.01
C THR A 43 -11.72 3.74 5.94
N GLU A 44 -11.26 3.77 4.69
CA GLU A 44 -12.10 4.04 3.52
C GLU A 44 -12.28 2.73 2.73
N PRO A 45 -13.38 1.98 3.00
CA PRO A 45 -13.63 0.71 2.32
C PRO A 45 -14.03 0.94 0.86
N LEU A 46 -13.85 -0.09 0.04
CA LEU A 46 -14.39 -0.12 -1.32
C LEU A 46 -15.91 0.11 -1.26
N PRO A 47 -16.49 1.04 -2.04
CA PRO A 47 -17.94 1.20 -2.12
C PRO A 47 -18.63 -0.11 -2.52
N GLU A 48 -19.59 -0.58 -1.72
CA GLU A 48 -20.25 -1.89 -1.93
C GLU A 48 -21.19 -1.89 -3.14
N GLN A 49 -21.24 -3.02 -3.86
CA GLN A 49 -22.17 -3.27 -4.97
C GLN A 49 -23.60 -3.64 -4.53
N GLY A 50 -24.14 -2.92 -3.55
CA GLY A 50 -25.34 -3.29 -2.78
C GLY A 50 -26.58 -2.44 -3.04
N GLY A 51 -27.04 -2.33 -4.29
CA GLY A 51 -28.44 -2.00 -4.62
C GLY A 51 -28.93 -0.54 -4.51
N GLU A 52 -28.22 0.38 -3.86
CA GLU A 52 -28.46 1.83 -4.01
C GLU A 52 -27.56 2.42 -5.08
N VAL A 53 -27.95 3.54 -5.71
CA VAL A 53 -27.26 4.14 -6.85
C VAL A 53 -25.78 4.36 -6.52
N ILE A 54 -24.94 3.50 -7.07
CA ILE A 54 -23.50 3.56 -6.88
C ILE A 54 -22.94 4.45 -7.96
N ASN A 55 -22.20 5.48 -7.55
CA ASN A 55 -21.44 6.25 -8.49
C ASN A 55 -20.25 5.39 -8.97
N LEU A 56 -20.33 4.89 -10.20
CA LEU A 56 -19.25 4.13 -10.84
C LEU A 56 -17.94 4.92 -10.87
N GLU A 57 -18.03 6.26 -10.92
CA GLU A 57 -16.88 7.15 -10.84
C GLU A 57 -16.15 7.02 -9.50
N ASP A 58 -16.90 6.97 -8.38
CA ASP A 58 -16.33 6.84 -7.04
C ASP A 58 -15.64 5.47 -6.85
N ILE A 59 -16.20 4.40 -7.42
CA ILE A 59 -15.54 3.08 -7.44
C ILE A 59 -14.23 3.16 -8.22
N GLN A 60 -14.25 3.76 -9.42
CA GLN A 60 -13.07 3.84 -10.27
C GLN A 60 -11.98 4.70 -9.64
N ASP A 61 -12.35 5.82 -9.01
CA ASP A 61 -11.42 6.66 -8.25
C ASP A 61 -10.81 5.89 -7.07
N TRP A 62 -11.63 5.22 -6.27
CA TRP A 62 -11.15 4.39 -5.15
C TRP A 62 -10.17 3.31 -5.65
N MET A 63 -10.52 2.60 -6.73
CA MET A 63 -9.65 1.58 -7.34
C MET A 63 -8.34 2.17 -7.84
N GLY A 64 -8.37 3.37 -8.44
CA GLY A 64 -7.18 4.09 -8.87
C GLY A 64 -6.25 4.40 -7.69
N ARG A 65 -6.81 4.87 -6.57
CA ARG A 65 -6.06 5.13 -5.34
C ARG A 65 -5.52 3.86 -4.69
N ASP A 66 -6.27 2.78 -4.66
CA ASP A 66 -5.79 1.47 -4.17
C ASP A 66 -4.61 0.96 -5.01
N ILE A 67 -4.71 1.02 -6.35
CA ILE A 67 -3.63 0.64 -7.25
C ILE A 67 -2.38 1.52 -7.02
N LEU A 68 -2.55 2.83 -6.85
CA LEU A 68 -1.44 3.74 -6.57
C LEU A 68 -0.76 3.38 -5.23
N ALA A 69 -1.56 3.11 -4.20
CA ALA A 69 -1.04 2.69 -2.90
C ALA A 69 -0.26 1.36 -3.00
N ARG A 70 -0.82 0.35 -3.67
CA ARG A 70 -0.13 -0.94 -3.93
C ARG A 70 1.17 -0.74 -4.70
N ASN A 71 1.22 0.18 -5.65
CA ASN A 71 2.46 0.50 -6.37
C ASN A 71 3.54 1.05 -5.42
N TYR A 72 3.19 1.98 -4.53
CA TYR A 72 4.12 2.48 -3.51
C TYR A 72 4.62 1.36 -2.60
N LEU A 73 3.72 0.53 -2.13
CA LEU A 73 4.02 -0.61 -1.27
C LEU A 73 4.99 -1.60 -1.93
N VAL A 74 4.73 -2.01 -3.18
CA VAL A 74 5.55 -2.99 -3.90
C VAL A 74 6.90 -2.40 -4.33
N ARG A 75 6.94 -1.15 -4.80
CA ARG A 75 8.16 -0.52 -5.35
C ARG A 75 9.21 -0.24 -4.28
N THR A 76 8.75 0.01 -3.06
CA THR A 76 9.63 0.35 -1.93
C THR A 76 10.13 -0.89 -1.17
N ILE A 77 9.92 -2.10 -1.69
CA ILE A 77 10.44 -3.34 -1.09
C ILE A 77 11.31 -4.13 -2.07
N GLU A 78 12.19 -4.97 -1.56
CA GLU A 78 13.01 -5.86 -2.38
C GLU A 78 12.19 -7.02 -2.99
N HIS A 79 12.66 -7.55 -4.13
CA HIS A 79 11.96 -8.58 -4.89
C HIS A 79 11.59 -9.81 -4.04
N GLN A 80 12.47 -10.21 -3.13
CA GLN A 80 12.23 -11.35 -2.23
C GLN A 80 10.98 -11.15 -1.37
N GLN A 81 10.72 -9.93 -0.92
CA GLN A 81 9.55 -9.57 -0.14
C GLN A 81 8.31 -9.37 -1.03
N GLN A 82 8.47 -8.94 -2.29
CA GLN A 82 7.33 -8.74 -3.21
C GLN A 82 6.54 -10.02 -3.45
N ILE A 83 7.23 -11.17 -3.54
CA ILE A 83 6.61 -12.49 -3.72
C ILE A 83 5.58 -12.78 -2.63
N THR A 84 5.81 -12.29 -1.41
CA THR A 84 4.91 -12.52 -0.27
C THR A 84 3.56 -11.81 -0.41
N LEU A 85 3.47 -10.80 -1.28
CA LEU A 85 2.29 -9.95 -1.48
C LEU A 85 1.48 -10.33 -2.72
N ILE A 86 1.89 -11.34 -3.48
CA ILE A 86 1.25 -11.70 -4.78
C ILE A 86 -0.23 -12.06 -4.63
N ASN A 87 -0.62 -12.54 -3.44
CA ASN A 87 -1.99 -12.93 -3.14
C ASN A 87 -2.84 -11.79 -2.56
N CYS A 88 -2.22 -10.65 -2.19
CA CYS A 88 -2.94 -9.49 -1.67
C CYS A 88 -3.64 -8.75 -2.82
N ARG A 89 -4.94 -8.52 -2.67
CA ARG A 89 -5.82 -7.88 -3.65
C ARG A 89 -5.97 -6.38 -3.44
N THR A 90 -5.78 -5.91 -2.20
CA THR A 90 -5.88 -4.49 -1.83
C THR A 90 -4.61 -4.02 -1.13
N ALA A 91 -4.39 -2.71 -1.11
CA ALA A 91 -3.31 -2.11 -0.32
C ALA A 91 -3.50 -2.38 1.18
N HIS A 92 -4.76 -2.44 1.63
CA HIS A 92 -5.10 -2.80 2.99
C HIS A 92 -4.63 -4.22 3.35
N GLU A 93 -4.90 -5.21 2.50
CA GLU A 93 -4.42 -6.58 2.70
C GLU A 93 -2.90 -6.65 2.78
N MET A 94 -2.18 -5.90 1.92
CA MET A 94 -0.70 -5.83 1.98
C MET A 94 -0.21 -5.29 3.32
N ARG A 95 -0.83 -4.22 3.83
CA ARG A 95 -0.51 -3.65 5.15
C ARG A 95 -0.75 -4.65 6.28
N VAL A 96 -1.91 -5.31 6.28
CA VAL A 96 -2.28 -6.31 7.29
C VAL A 96 -1.30 -7.48 7.27
N TYR A 97 -0.94 -7.97 6.09
CA TYR A 97 0.03 -9.06 5.94
C TYR A 97 1.39 -8.72 6.60
N TRP A 98 1.92 -7.52 6.33
CA TRP A 98 3.17 -7.11 6.96
C TRP A 98 3.08 -6.90 8.46
N ALA A 99 1.96 -6.36 8.97
CA ALA A 99 1.75 -6.22 10.41
C ALA A 99 1.82 -7.58 11.12
N HIS A 100 1.29 -8.63 10.50
CA HIS A 100 1.41 -10.00 11.01
C HIS A 100 2.86 -10.48 10.98
N LEU A 101 3.58 -10.32 9.86
CA LEU A 101 4.99 -10.73 9.76
C LEU A 101 5.89 -10.05 10.80
N GLN A 102 5.66 -8.77 11.10
CA GLN A 102 6.38 -8.07 12.16
C GLN A 102 6.14 -8.68 13.54
N SER A 103 4.89 -9.02 13.83
CA SER A 103 4.49 -9.53 15.14
C SER A 103 5.13 -10.91 15.39
N PHE A 104 5.26 -11.73 14.34
CA PHE A 104 5.99 -12.99 14.40
C PHE A 104 7.50 -12.82 14.55
N ALA A 105 8.11 -11.79 13.97
CA ALA A 105 9.56 -11.56 14.05
C ALA A 105 10.05 -11.02 15.41
N ILE A 106 9.16 -10.43 16.22
CA ILE A 106 9.48 -9.85 17.54
C ILE A 106 9.10 -10.83 18.67
N GLY A 107 8.23 -11.81 18.40
CA GLY A 107 7.74 -12.79 19.37
C GLY A 107 8.46 -14.14 19.40
N GLY A 108 9.64 -14.26 18.77
CA GLY A 108 10.45 -15.48 18.69
C GLY A 108 11.84 -15.32 19.26
#